data_AF-A0A382HRC3-F1
#
_entry.id   AF-A0A382HRC3-F1
#
_cell.length_a   1.000
_cell.length_b   1.000
_cell.length_c   1.000
_cell.angle_alpha   90.00
_cell.angle_beta   90.00
_cell.angle_gamma   90.00
#
_symmetry.space_group_name_H-M   'P 1'
#
loop_
_entity.id
_entity.type
_entity.pdbx_description
1 polymer ?
#
loop_
_entity_poly.entity_id
_entity_poly.type
_entity_poly.pdbx_seq_one_letter_code
_entity_poly.pdbx_strand_id
1 'polypeptide(L)'
;MRIEDEIKLDYNNVLIRPKRSTLGSRKEVDLERGFTFRNYNGDTLDNYRHYRGVPIMASNMDGVGTVEMADTLAQQGMFTCLVKTLAVSELIEYFNKDEITSPPDGDVRKEHVAMSIGITDTDAAKFKGVYHQVGDNLKYVCIDVANGYSERFSNFVRKFRKQYPNVVIIAGNVVTGEMTEELILNGADIVKVGIGPGSVCTTRIQTGVGYPELSAVIECADAAHGLGG
;
A
#
# COMPACT_ATOMS: atom_id res chain seq x y z
N MET A 1 18.55 -4.57 -22.30
CA MET A 1 18.20 -3.27 -21.70
C MET A 1 17.40 -2.51 -22.74
N ARG A 2 16.12 -2.25 -22.47
CA ARG A 2 15.25 -1.46 -23.36
C ARG A 2 15.33 -0.02 -22.87
N ILE A 3 15.66 0.91 -23.75
CA ILE A 3 15.65 2.34 -23.45
C ILE A 3 14.30 2.85 -23.94
N GLU A 4 13.57 3.55 -23.08
CA GLU A 4 12.43 4.36 -23.51
C GLU A 4 12.93 5.76 -23.82
N ASP A 5 12.70 6.20 -25.05
CA ASP A 5 13.10 7.51 -25.59
C ASP A 5 11.98 8.55 -25.55
N GLU A 6 10.76 8.13 -25.21
CA GLU A 6 9.64 9.02 -24.96
C GLU A 6 9.88 9.92 -23.74
N ILE A 7 9.42 11.17 -23.83
CA ILE A 7 9.45 12.09 -22.69
C ILE A 7 8.48 11.61 -21.61
N LYS A 8 9.01 11.35 -20.42
CA LYS A 8 8.23 11.06 -19.21
C LYS A 8 8.32 12.24 -18.23
N LEU A 9 7.31 12.35 -17.36
CA LEU A 9 7.09 13.48 -16.47
C LEU A 9 7.33 13.10 -15.01
N ASP A 10 7.97 14.00 -14.27
CA ASP A 10 7.99 14.06 -12.81
C ASP A 10 7.04 15.17 -12.31
N TYR A 11 6.74 15.19 -11.01
CA TYR A 11 5.79 16.14 -10.42
C TYR A 11 6.15 17.62 -10.63
N ASN A 12 7.44 17.93 -10.71
CA ASN A 12 7.93 19.30 -10.94
C ASN A 12 7.76 19.77 -12.40
N ASN A 13 7.31 18.90 -13.32
CA ASN A 13 7.11 19.24 -14.73
C ASN A 13 5.70 19.77 -15.03
N VAL A 14 4.77 19.73 -14.07
CA VAL A 14 3.36 20.04 -14.32
C VAL A 14 2.76 20.98 -13.27
N LEU A 15 1.63 21.61 -13.63
CA LEU A 15 0.76 22.35 -12.71
C LEU A 15 -0.69 21.92 -12.97
N ILE A 16 -1.53 21.93 -11.91
CA ILE A 16 -2.96 21.66 -12.04
C ILE A 16 -3.67 22.94 -12.49
N ARG A 17 -4.34 22.90 -13.65
CA ARG A 17 -5.13 24.03 -14.15
C ARG A 17 -6.39 24.23 -13.30
N PRO A 18 -6.66 25.46 -12.81
CA PRO A 18 -7.91 25.75 -12.09
C PRO A 18 -9.17 25.46 -12.92
N LYS A 19 -10.24 25.05 -12.24
CA LYS A 19 -11.59 24.84 -12.83
C LYS A 19 -12.62 25.62 -12.01
N ARG A 20 -13.76 25.95 -12.63
CA ARG A 20 -14.89 26.59 -11.93
C ARG A 20 -15.36 25.69 -10.79
N SER A 21 -15.52 26.25 -9.59
CA SER A 21 -15.97 25.53 -8.39
C SER A 21 -17.20 26.19 -7.79
N THR A 22 -18.05 25.39 -7.17
CA THR A 22 -19.19 25.85 -6.35
C THR A 22 -18.85 25.92 -4.86
N LEU A 23 -17.68 25.42 -4.45
CA LEU A 23 -17.25 25.41 -3.05
C LEU A 23 -16.96 26.83 -2.56
N GLY A 24 -17.48 27.18 -1.38
CA GLY A 24 -17.25 28.47 -0.74
C GLY A 24 -16.00 28.50 0.15
N SER A 25 -15.56 27.32 0.60
CA SER A 25 -14.44 27.16 1.53
C SER A 25 -13.69 25.85 1.30
N ARG A 26 -12.38 25.85 1.61
CA ARG A 26 -11.55 24.63 1.61
C ARG A 26 -12.00 23.61 2.65
N LYS A 27 -12.72 24.04 3.70
CA LYS A 27 -13.26 23.16 4.75
C LYS A 27 -14.38 22.25 4.26
N GLU A 28 -14.97 22.56 3.11
CA GLU A 28 -16.05 21.77 2.49
C GLU A 28 -15.52 20.58 1.68
N VAL A 29 -14.18 20.46 1.53
CA VAL A 29 -13.56 19.35 0.81
C VAL A 29 -13.53 18.11 1.70
N ASP A 30 -14.16 17.03 1.24
CA ASP A 30 -13.99 15.69 1.81
C ASP A 30 -12.71 15.04 1.26
N LEU A 31 -11.81 14.66 2.16
CA LEU A 31 -10.55 14.00 1.82
C LEU A 31 -10.65 12.47 1.93
N GLU A 32 -11.71 11.95 2.54
CA GLU A 32 -11.89 10.52 2.68
C GLU A 32 -12.22 9.88 1.33
N ARG A 33 -11.68 8.68 1.14
CA ARG A 33 -11.99 7.82 0.01
C ARG A 33 -12.51 6.50 0.50
N GLY A 34 -13.45 5.96 -0.26
CA GLY A 34 -13.97 4.62 -0.09
C GLY A 34 -13.52 3.71 -1.21
N PHE A 35 -13.01 2.53 -0.91
CA PHE A 35 -12.55 1.56 -1.90
C PHE A 35 -13.15 0.17 -1.69
N THR A 36 -13.39 -0.52 -2.80
CA THR A 36 -13.70 -1.94 -2.86
C THR A 36 -12.55 -2.62 -3.57
N PHE A 37 -11.83 -3.47 -2.85
CA PHE A 37 -10.65 -4.16 -3.36
C PHE A 37 -11.02 -5.38 -4.19
N ARG A 38 -10.45 -5.50 -5.39
CA ARG A 38 -10.81 -6.49 -6.41
C ARG A 38 -10.67 -7.95 -5.98
N ASN A 39 -9.56 -8.28 -5.30
CA ASN A 39 -9.17 -9.67 -5.02
C ASN A 39 -9.43 -10.06 -3.55
N TYR A 40 -9.75 -9.09 -2.71
CA TYR A 40 -10.15 -9.29 -1.32
C TYR A 40 -11.51 -9.98 -1.22
N ASN A 41 -11.58 -11.03 -0.41
CA ASN A 41 -12.80 -11.81 -0.17
C ASN A 41 -13.25 -11.76 1.30
N GLY A 42 -13.16 -10.60 1.93
CA GLY A 42 -13.67 -10.37 3.29
C GLY A 42 -14.88 -9.43 3.30
N ASP A 43 -15.33 -9.10 4.51
CA ASP A 43 -16.54 -8.32 4.73
C ASP A 43 -16.36 -6.84 4.34
N THR A 44 -17.45 -6.24 3.85
CA THR A 44 -17.55 -4.79 3.62
C THR A 44 -17.92 -4.05 4.90
N LEU A 45 -17.40 -2.82 5.07
CA LEU A 45 -17.72 -1.92 6.17
C LEU A 45 -19.19 -1.46 6.17
N ASP A 46 -19.76 -1.22 4.97
CA ASP A 46 -21.08 -0.59 4.82
C ASP A 46 -21.91 -1.18 3.66
N ASN A 47 -21.83 -2.49 3.46
CA ASN A 47 -22.42 -3.25 2.33
C ASN A 47 -21.88 -2.85 0.95
N TYR A 48 -20.84 -2.00 0.90
CA TYR A 48 -20.28 -1.50 -0.34
C TYR A 48 -18.74 -1.48 -0.34
N ARG A 49 -18.11 -0.91 0.70
CA ARG A 49 -16.66 -0.63 0.70
C ARG A 49 -15.88 -1.55 1.64
N HIS A 50 -14.65 -1.92 1.26
CA HIS A 50 -13.69 -2.62 2.13
C HIS A 50 -12.84 -1.64 2.97
N TYR A 51 -12.65 -0.41 2.48
CA TYR A 51 -11.86 0.63 3.14
C TYR A 51 -12.58 1.97 3.09
N ARG A 52 -12.42 2.77 4.15
CA ARG A 52 -12.74 4.20 4.16
C ARG A 52 -11.73 4.97 5.00
N GLY A 53 -11.11 6.00 4.43
CA GLY A 53 -10.16 6.86 5.14
C GLY A 53 -9.46 7.86 4.22
N VAL A 54 -8.53 8.63 4.77
CA VAL A 54 -7.69 9.55 4.01
C VAL A 54 -6.56 8.74 3.34
N PRO A 55 -6.48 8.69 2.01
CA PRO A 55 -5.59 7.76 1.28
C PRO A 55 -4.13 8.28 1.23
N ILE A 56 -3.57 8.60 2.39
CA ILE A 56 -2.17 8.98 2.58
C ILE A 56 -1.55 7.91 3.46
N MET A 57 -0.41 7.36 3.01
CA MET A 57 0.25 6.23 3.66
C MET A 57 1.65 6.61 4.16
N ALA A 58 1.94 6.37 5.43
CA ALA A 58 3.32 6.37 5.91
C ALA A 58 4.08 5.15 5.37
N SER A 59 5.29 5.41 4.85
CA SER A 59 6.16 4.40 4.25
C SER A 59 6.68 3.40 5.29
N ASN A 60 6.88 2.15 4.88
CA ASN A 60 7.44 1.05 5.69
C ASN A 60 8.96 1.15 5.92
N MET A 61 9.50 2.37 5.92
CA MET A 61 10.90 2.67 6.15
C MET A 61 11.20 2.84 7.64
N ASP A 62 12.40 2.40 8.05
CA ASP A 62 12.91 2.63 9.39
C ASP A 62 12.86 4.14 9.72
N GLY A 63 12.31 4.47 10.90
CA GLY A 63 12.09 5.85 11.34
C GLY A 63 10.84 6.54 10.77
N VAL A 64 10.06 5.88 9.91
CA VAL A 64 8.79 6.41 9.37
C VAL A 64 7.61 5.53 9.79
N GLY A 65 7.60 4.25 9.40
CA GLY A 65 6.49 3.32 9.66
C GLY A 65 6.50 2.74 11.08
N THR A 66 6.70 3.58 12.10
CA THR A 66 6.75 3.14 13.51
C THR A 66 5.34 2.98 14.08
N VAL A 67 5.25 2.33 15.24
CA VAL A 67 3.97 2.15 15.96
C VAL A 67 3.40 3.50 16.38
N GLU A 68 4.23 4.43 16.83
CA GLU A 68 3.81 5.77 17.24
C GLU A 68 3.27 6.59 16.07
N MET A 69 3.88 6.44 14.89
CA MET A 69 3.38 7.04 13.66
C MET A 69 2.02 6.46 13.28
N ALA A 70 1.88 5.13 13.34
CA ALA A 70 0.63 4.45 13.06
C ALA A 70 -0.50 4.93 13.98
N ASP A 71 -0.24 5.03 15.28
CA ASP A 71 -1.21 5.50 16.28
C ASP A 71 -1.63 6.96 16.03
N THR A 72 -0.69 7.80 15.60
CA THR A 72 -0.96 9.21 15.34
C THR A 72 -1.74 9.41 14.04
N LEU A 73 -1.37 8.71 12.97
CA LEU A 73 -2.02 8.85 11.66
C LEU A 73 -3.41 8.22 11.62
N ALA A 74 -3.63 7.13 12.34
CA ALA A 74 -4.93 6.48 12.42
C ALA A 74 -6.02 7.41 12.99
N GLN A 75 -5.67 8.31 13.92
CA GLN A 75 -6.61 9.32 14.46
C GLN A 75 -7.12 10.31 13.40
N GLN A 76 -6.45 10.39 12.25
CA GLN A 76 -6.83 11.23 11.11
C GLN A 76 -7.34 10.39 9.93
N GLY A 77 -7.61 9.10 10.14
CA GLY A 77 -8.02 8.18 9.08
C GLY A 77 -6.91 7.90 8.04
N MET A 78 -5.65 8.24 8.36
CA MET A 78 -4.50 8.01 7.49
C MET A 78 -3.85 6.66 7.77
N PHE A 79 -3.19 6.12 6.75
CA PHE A 79 -2.69 4.75 6.75
C PHE A 79 -1.20 4.66 7.11
N THR A 80 -0.76 3.55 7.70
CA THR A 80 0.66 3.27 7.93
C THR A 80 1.06 1.86 7.50
N CYS A 81 2.09 1.74 6.67
CA CYS A 81 2.76 0.46 6.47
C CYS A 81 3.87 0.32 7.52
N LEU A 82 3.74 -0.63 8.44
CA LEU A 82 4.70 -0.80 9.54
C LEU A 82 6.06 -1.25 9.01
N VAL A 83 7.14 -0.85 9.70
CA VAL A 83 8.49 -1.31 9.38
C VAL A 83 8.61 -2.82 9.55
N LYS A 84 9.31 -3.46 8.61
CA LYS A 84 9.49 -4.92 8.59
C LYS A 84 10.32 -5.46 9.77
N THR A 85 11.05 -4.58 10.46
CA THR A 85 12.02 -4.89 11.51
C THR A 85 11.40 -5.17 12.88
N LEU A 86 10.13 -4.82 13.11
CA LEU A 86 9.41 -5.10 14.36
C LEU A 86 9.43 -6.59 14.71
N ALA A 87 9.64 -6.94 15.98
CA ALA A 87 9.62 -8.31 16.44
C ALA A 87 8.21 -8.93 16.34
N VAL A 88 8.14 -10.25 16.32
CA VAL A 88 6.86 -10.98 16.30
C VAL A 88 5.99 -10.62 17.50
N SER A 89 6.59 -10.54 18.70
CA SER A 89 5.89 -10.15 19.93
C SER A 89 5.31 -8.74 19.85
N GLU A 90 6.06 -7.79 19.30
CA GLU A 90 5.62 -6.40 19.15
C GLU A 90 4.44 -6.29 18.17
N LEU A 91 4.47 -7.05 17.07
CA LEU A 91 3.36 -7.11 16.13
C LEU A 91 2.11 -7.74 16.75
N ILE A 92 2.27 -8.84 17.49
CA ILE A 92 1.14 -9.49 18.18
C ILE A 92 0.54 -8.54 19.20
N GLU A 93 1.39 -7.91 20.04
CA GLU A 93 0.94 -6.89 20.98
C GLU A 93 0.24 -5.75 20.24
N TYR A 94 0.79 -5.29 19.11
CA TYR A 94 0.20 -4.21 18.34
C TYR A 94 -1.21 -4.57 17.83
N PHE A 95 -1.40 -5.75 17.24
CA PHE A 95 -2.68 -6.15 16.66
C PHE A 95 -3.68 -6.71 17.68
N ASN A 96 -3.23 -7.13 18.87
CA ASN A 96 -4.09 -7.61 19.95
C ASN A 96 -4.28 -6.60 21.09
N LYS A 97 -3.69 -5.41 21.01
CA LYS A 97 -3.88 -4.38 22.03
C LYS A 97 -5.37 -4.03 22.12
N ASP A 98 -6.00 -4.49 23.20
CA ASP A 98 -7.34 -4.09 23.59
C ASP A 98 -7.25 -2.70 24.23
N GLU A 99 -7.94 -1.73 23.61
CA GLU A 99 -8.30 -0.41 24.14
C GLU A 99 -7.28 0.32 25.02
N ILE A 100 -6.45 1.17 24.41
CA ILE A 100 -6.11 2.47 25.04
C ILE A 100 -6.22 3.55 23.97
N THR A 101 -7.24 4.40 24.16
CA THR A 101 -7.55 5.65 23.43
C THR A 101 -7.98 5.51 21.97
N SER A 102 -9.16 4.93 21.73
CA SER A 102 -9.96 5.39 20.59
C SER A 102 -10.78 6.61 21.03
N PRO A 103 -10.83 7.70 20.23
CA PRO A 103 -11.92 8.67 20.27
C PRO A 103 -13.28 7.94 20.08
N PRO A 104 -14.45 8.60 20.25
CA PRO A 104 -15.73 7.95 20.58
C PRO A 104 -16.31 6.88 19.61
N ASP A 105 -15.62 6.52 18.51
CA ASP A 105 -16.13 5.68 17.40
C ASP A 105 -15.41 4.33 17.18
N GLY A 106 -14.60 3.84 18.13
CA GLY A 106 -14.00 2.48 18.08
C GLY A 106 -12.57 2.41 17.51
N ASP A 107 -12.01 1.18 17.44
CA ASP A 107 -10.59 0.91 17.12
C ASP A 107 -10.24 1.14 15.65
N VAL A 108 -10.12 2.41 15.26
CA VAL A 108 -9.73 2.87 13.91
C VAL A 108 -8.30 2.47 13.51
N ARG A 109 -7.46 2.06 14.46
CA ARG A 109 -6.04 1.77 14.24
C ARG A 109 -5.84 0.55 13.33
N LYS A 110 -6.63 -0.51 13.55
CA LYS A 110 -6.53 -1.76 12.77
C LYS A 110 -7.05 -1.61 11.34
N GLU A 111 -7.91 -0.62 11.08
CA GLU A 111 -8.42 -0.32 9.74
C GLU A 111 -7.41 0.38 8.83
N HIS A 112 -6.33 0.93 9.40
CA HIS A 112 -5.41 1.84 8.72
C HIS A 112 -3.95 1.43 8.84
N VAL A 113 -3.67 0.14 8.94
CA VAL A 113 -2.31 -0.36 9.14
C VAL A 113 -2.04 -1.65 8.39
N ALA A 114 -0.85 -1.77 7.81
CA ALA A 114 -0.36 -2.98 7.17
C ALA A 114 0.91 -3.52 7.84
N MET A 115 1.01 -4.84 7.97
CA MET A 115 2.27 -5.51 8.28
C MET A 115 3.11 -5.62 7.00
N SER A 116 4.34 -5.11 7.01
CA SER A 116 5.24 -5.21 5.84
C SER A 116 6.12 -6.45 5.88
N ILE A 117 6.27 -7.12 4.74
CA ILE A 117 7.08 -8.33 4.56
C ILE A 117 7.84 -8.31 3.24
N GLY A 118 8.96 -9.03 3.19
CA GLY A 118 9.61 -9.41 1.93
C GLY A 118 9.05 -10.72 1.36
N ILE A 119 9.84 -11.38 0.51
CA ILE A 119 9.50 -12.66 -0.14
C ILE A 119 10.41 -13.82 0.25
N THR A 120 11.08 -13.72 1.40
CA THR A 120 11.87 -14.83 1.94
C THR A 120 10.97 -15.79 2.74
N ASP A 121 11.42 -17.04 2.91
CA ASP A 121 10.69 -18.02 3.71
C ASP A 121 10.58 -17.56 5.18
N THR A 122 11.60 -16.84 5.67
CA THR A 122 11.59 -16.22 7.01
C THR A 122 10.49 -15.16 7.13
N ASP A 123 10.34 -14.30 6.12
CA ASP A 123 9.29 -13.27 6.09
C ASP A 123 7.90 -13.91 6.07
N ALA A 124 7.71 -14.94 5.24
CA ALA A 124 6.45 -15.67 5.15
C ALA A 124 6.12 -16.42 6.45
N ALA A 125 7.11 -17.04 7.10
CA ALA A 125 6.95 -17.70 8.39
C ALA A 125 6.60 -16.70 9.49
N LYS A 126 7.22 -15.51 9.48
CA LYS A 126 6.91 -14.41 10.40
C LYS A 126 5.47 -13.95 10.25
N PHE A 127 5.02 -13.67 9.02
CA PHE A 127 3.62 -13.31 8.76
C PHE A 127 2.67 -14.38 9.27
N LYS A 128 2.92 -15.65 8.92
CA LYS A 128 2.10 -16.78 9.35
C LYS A 128 1.99 -16.87 10.87
N GLY A 129 3.10 -16.70 11.59
CA GLY A 129 3.13 -16.75 13.05
C GLY A 129 2.37 -15.61 13.74
N VAL A 130 2.43 -14.40 13.18
CA VAL A 130 1.64 -13.25 13.65
C VAL A 130 0.16 -13.47 13.31
N TYR A 131 -0.16 -13.74 12.04
CA TYR A 131 -1.53 -13.94 11.57
C TYR A 131 -2.26 -15.06 12.32
N HIS A 132 -1.57 -16.16 12.66
CA HIS A 132 -2.15 -17.24 13.45
C HIS A 132 -2.60 -16.80 14.85
N GLN A 133 -1.95 -15.78 15.43
CA GLN A 133 -2.24 -15.30 16.78
C GLN A 133 -3.20 -14.11 16.82
N VAL A 134 -3.26 -13.31 15.75
CA VAL A 134 -4.05 -12.08 15.71
C VAL A 134 -5.28 -12.19 14.80
N GLY A 135 -5.31 -13.18 13.91
CA GLY A 135 -6.43 -13.45 13.00
C GLY A 135 -6.81 -12.23 12.17
N ASP A 136 -8.11 -11.96 12.09
CA ASP A 136 -8.70 -10.90 11.27
C ASP A 136 -8.38 -9.48 11.75
N ASN A 137 -7.70 -9.33 12.91
CA ASN A 137 -7.15 -8.04 13.33
C ASN A 137 -6.03 -7.56 12.37
N LEU A 138 -5.36 -8.48 11.66
CA LEU A 138 -4.37 -8.16 10.64
C LEU A 138 -5.01 -8.18 9.24
N LYS A 139 -5.59 -7.05 8.86
CA LYS A 139 -6.37 -6.91 7.61
C LYS A 139 -5.52 -6.68 6.35
N TYR A 140 -4.35 -6.06 6.49
CA TYR A 140 -3.53 -5.64 5.37
C TYR A 140 -2.09 -6.16 5.48
N VAL A 141 -1.54 -6.57 4.33
CA VAL A 141 -0.12 -6.89 4.20
C VAL A 141 0.52 -6.01 3.13
N CYS A 142 1.73 -5.52 3.38
CA CYS A 142 2.56 -4.82 2.41
C CYS A 142 3.73 -5.74 2.00
N ILE A 143 3.61 -6.38 0.84
CA ILE A 143 4.66 -7.24 0.27
C ILE A 143 5.58 -6.35 -0.57
N ASP A 144 6.74 -6.03 -0.02
CA ASP A 144 7.63 -5.00 -0.54
C ASP A 144 8.99 -5.56 -0.97
N VAL A 145 9.34 -5.35 -2.24
CA VAL A 145 10.64 -5.66 -2.82
C VAL A 145 11.12 -4.52 -3.71
N ALA A 146 12.45 -4.38 -3.84
CA ALA A 146 13.04 -3.36 -4.70
C ALA A 146 12.72 -3.57 -6.20
N ASN A 147 12.49 -4.81 -6.62
CA ASN A 147 12.20 -5.17 -8.01
C ASN A 147 10.95 -6.06 -8.10
N GLY A 148 9.79 -5.45 -8.31
CA GLY A 148 8.51 -6.15 -8.50
C GLY A 148 8.41 -6.92 -9.82
N TYR A 149 9.33 -6.73 -10.76
CA TYR A 149 9.33 -7.40 -12.07
C TYR A 149 9.88 -8.83 -12.04
N SER A 150 10.29 -9.33 -10.86
CA SER A 150 10.76 -10.71 -10.79
C SER A 150 9.59 -11.68 -10.81
N GLU A 151 9.70 -12.75 -11.61
CA GLU A 151 8.71 -13.83 -11.63
C GLU A 151 8.51 -14.45 -10.24
N ARG A 152 9.58 -14.50 -9.44
CA ARG A 152 9.53 -14.95 -8.04
C ARG A 152 8.57 -14.10 -7.20
N PHE A 153 8.57 -12.78 -7.37
CA PHE A 153 7.69 -11.86 -6.63
C PHE A 153 6.23 -12.05 -7.05
N SER A 154 5.94 -12.03 -8.35
CA SER A 154 4.61 -12.29 -8.90
C SER A 154 4.05 -13.65 -8.44
N ASN A 155 4.87 -14.70 -8.50
CA ASN A 155 4.54 -16.03 -7.98
C ASN A 155 4.29 -16.05 -6.46
N PHE A 156 5.02 -15.25 -5.69
CA PHE A 156 4.82 -15.11 -4.24
C PHE A 156 3.46 -14.47 -3.95
N VAL A 157 3.11 -13.37 -4.60
CA VAL A 157 1.81 -12.69 -4.46
C VAL A 157 0.66 -13.67 -4.76
N ARG A 158 0.76 -14.43 -5.86
CA ARG A 158 -0.22 -15.46 -6.22
C ARG A 158 -0.39 -16.53 -5.16
N LYS A 159 0.71 -17.03 -4.60
CA LYS A 159 0.66 -18.03 -3.52
C LYS A 159 0.08 -17.44 -2.25
N PHE A 160 0.44 -16.20 -1.92
CA PHE A 160 -0.03 -15.50 -0.74
C PHE A 160 -1.55 -15.28 -0.80
N ARG A 161 -2.09 -14.76 -1.90
CA ARG A 161 -3.55 -14.62 -2.11
C ARG A 161 -4.30 -15.94 -1.90
N LYS A 162 -3.77 -17.05 -2.44
CA LYS A 162 -4.39 -18.38 -2.25
C LYS A 162 -4.44 -18.82 -0.79
N GLN A 163 -3.45 -18.44 0.02
CA GLN A 163 -3.37 -18.80 1.43
C GLN A 163 -4.19 -17.87 2.33
N TYR A 164 -4.27 -16.59 1.98
CA TYR A 164 -4.89 -15.54 2.78
C TYR A 164 -5.92 -14.75 1.93
N PRO A 165 -7.06 -15.36 1.55
CA PRO A 165 -8.05 -14.73 0.68
C PRO A 165 -8.70 -13.49 1.31
N ASN A 166 -8.69 -13.40 2.65
CA ASN A 166 -9.33 -12.34 3.45
C ASN A 166 -8.32 -11.31 3.97
N VAL A 167 -7.13 -11.22 3.37
CA VAL A 167 -6.14 -10.17 3.65
C VAL A 167 -6.02 -9.29 2.42
N VAL A 168 -6.03 -7.97 2.61
CA VAL A 168 -5.78 -7.00 1.53
C VAL A 168 -4.29 -6.97 1.24
N ILE A 169 -3.91 -7.12 -0.03
CA ILE A 169 -2.51 -7.23 -0.45
C ILE A 169 -2.06 -5.94 -1.15
N ILE A 170 -1.11 -5.24 -0.53
CA ILE A 170 -0.32 -4.19 -1.15
C ILE A 170 0.95 -4.82 -1.70
N ALA A 171 1.26 -4.68 -2.99
CA ALA A 171 2.41 -5.32 -3.62
C ALA A 171 3.20 -4.35 -4.51
N GLY A 172 4.52 -4.30 -4.37
CA GLY A 172 5.39 -3.54 -5.26
C GLY A 172 6.87 -3.69 -4.95
N ASN A 173 7.77 -2.95 -5.60
CA ASN A 173 7.48 -1.80 -6.48
C ASN A 173 7.58 -2.10 -7.99
N VAL A 174 6.72 -1.42 -8.75
CA VAL A 174 6.69 -1.43 -10.23
C VAL A 174 6.50 -0.01 -10.77
N VAL A 175 6.69 0.21 -12.07
CA VAL A 175 6.57 1.53 -12.71
C VAL A 175 5.84 1.50 -14.06
N THR A 176 5.31 0.34 -14.47
CA THR A 176 4.68 0.16 -15.77
C THR A 176 3.34 -0.57 -15.65
N GLY A 177 2.49 -0.36 -16.67
CA GLY A 177 1.14 -0.90 -16.73
C GLY A 177 1.10 -2.42 -16.76
N GLU A 178 1.96 -3.09 -17.53
CA GLU A 178 1.91 -4.55 -17.69
C GLU A 178 2.20 -5.29 -16.38
N MET A 179 3.15 -4.78 -15.59
CA MET A 179 3.49 -5.40 -14.32
C MET A 179 2.44 -5.09 -13.25
N THR A 180 1.80 -3.91 -13.35
CA THR A 180 0.63 -3.57 -12.53
C THR A 180 -0.52 -4.55 -12.79
N GLU A 181 -0.85 -4.79 -14.05
CA GLU A 181 -1.86 -5.78 -14.46
C GLU A 181 -1.51 -7.18 -13.95
N GLU A 182 -0.26 -7.62 -14.15
CA GLU A 182 0.19 -8.94 -13.70
C GLU A 182 0.03 -9.11 -12.19
N LEU A 183 0.41 -8.12 -11.37
CA LEU A 183 0.26 -8.20 -9.92
C LEU A 183 -1.20 -8.27 -9.49
N ILE A 184 -2.07 -7.46 -10.10
CA ILE A 184 -3.51 -7.46 -9.81
C ILE A 184 -4.14 -8.79 -10.23
N LEU A 185 -3.83 -9.31 -11.41
CA LEU A 185 -4.31 -10.62 -11.88
C LEU A 185 -3.83 -11.77 -11.00
N ASN A 186 -2.63 -11.65 -10.40
CA ASN A 186 -2.10 -12.61 -9.45
C ASN A 186 -2.62 -12.43 -8.02
N GLY A 187 -3.41 -11.39 -7.74
CA GLY A 187 -4.15 -11.27 -6.48
C GLY A 187 -3.78 -10.10 -5.58
N ALA A 188 -2.89 -9.19 -6.02
CA ALA A 188 -2.70 -7.91 -5.34
C ALA A 188 -3.99 -7.07 -5.41
N ASP A 189 -4.30 -6.35 -4.33
CA ASP A 189 -5.41 -5.39 -4.31
C ASP A 189 -4.93 -3.96 -4.57
N ILE A 190 -3.70 -3.66 -4.17
CA ILE A 190 -3.08 -2.34 -4.30
C ILE A 190 -1.67 -2.55 -4.84
N VAL A 191 -1.33 -1.88 -5.94
CA VAL A 191 0.02 -1.92 -6.51
C VAL A 191 0.81 -0.68 -6.07
N LYS A 192 1.98 -0.89 -5.45
CA LYS A 192 2.87 0.19 -5.01
C LYS A 192 3.77 0.59 -6.19
N VAL A 193 3.59 1.83 -6.65
CA VAL A 193 4.31 2.37 -7.82
C VAL A 193 5.54 3.16 -7.38
N GLY A 194 6.62 3.03 -8.15
CA GLY A 194 7.80 3.90 -8.04
C GLY A 194 9.12 3.14 -7.92
N ILE A 195 10.05 3.39 -8.85
CA ILE A 195 11.43 2.88 -8.82
C ILE A 195 12.39 4.03 -9.06
N GLY A 196 13.18 4.35 -8.01
CA GLY A 196 14.11 5.47 -8.04
C GLY A 196 13.59 6.89 -7.74
N PRO A 197 12.33 7.18 -7.37
CA PRO A 197 11.87 8.55 -7.12
C PRO A 197 12.16 9.04 -5.68
N GLY A 198 12.50 8.12 -4.77
CA GLY A 198 12.57 8.42 -3.33
C GLY A 198 13.69 9.40 -2.99
N SER A 199 13.45 10.27 -2.00
CA SER A 199 14.39 11.35 -1.60
C SER A 199 15.78 10.85 -1.21
N VAL A 200 15.87 9.67 -0.59
CA VAL A 200 17.12 9.01 -0.19
C VAL A 200 17.49 7.83 -1.12
N CYS A 201 16.75 7.64 -2.20
CA CYS A 201 16.94 6.52 -3.11
C CYS A 201 18.12 6.76 -4.03
N THR A 202 19.07 5.82 -4.10
CA THR A 202 20.23 5.91 -4.98
C THR A 202 20.14 5.00 -6.20
N THR A 203 19.01 4.29 -6.41
CA THR A 203 18.84 3.31 -7.50
C THR A 203 19.15 3.90 -8.87
N ARG A 204 18.58 5.06 -9.22
CA ARG A 204 18.85 5.71 -10.53
C ARG A 204 20.35 5.99 -10.73
N ILE A 205 21.02 6.44 -9.67
CA ILE A 205 22.46 6.79 -9.71
C ILE A 205 23.32 5.53 -9.83
N GLN A 206 22.99 4.47 -9.10
CA GLN A 206 23.81 3.26 -9.01
C GLN A 206 23.59 2.29 -10.17
N THR A 207 22.37 2.20 -10.70
CA THR A 207 22.00 1.17 -11.68
C THR A 207 21.58 1.75 -13.04
N GLY A 208 21.29 3.05 -13.11
CA GLY A 208 20.67 3.67 -14.29
C GLY A 208 19.20 3.29 -14.49
N VAL A 209 18.58 2.53 -13.57
CA VAL A 209 17.20 2.07 -13.67
C VAL A 209 16.27 2.97 -12.85
N GLY A 210 15.18 3.39 -13.48
CA GLY A 210 14.09 4.11 -12.84
C GLY A 210 13.10 4.64 -13.87
N TYR A 211 12.03 5.28 -13.37
CA TYR A 211 10.99 5.87 -14.20
C TYR A 211 10.49 7.17 -13.55
N PRO A 212 10.27 8.28 -14.29
CA PRO A 212 9.68 9.49 -13.75
C PRO A 212 8.29 9.27 -13.15
N GLU A 213 8.08 9.77 -11.94
CA GLU A 213 7.05 9.22 -11.05
C GLU A 213 5.64 9.58 -11.48
N LEU A 214 5.43 10.79 -12.01
CA LEU A 214 4.10 11.20 -12.45
C LEU A 214 3.63 10.35 -13.65
N SER A 215 4.50 10.10 -14.62
CA SER A 215 4.17 9.22 -15.74
C SER A 215 3.92 7.78 -15.29
N ALA A 216 4.75 7.25 -14.37
CA ALA A 216 4.52 5.91 -13.81
C ALA A 216 3.17 5.80 -13.10
N VAL A 217 2.79 6.81 -12.31
CA VAL A 217 1.49 6.85 -11.63
C VAL A 217 0.33 6.87 -12.63
N ILE A 218 0.40 7.69 -13.69
CA ILE A 218 -0.65 7.76 -14.71
C ILE A 218 -0.82 6.40 -15.40
N GLU A 219 0.27 5.81 -15.89
CA GLU A 219 0.25 4.55 -16.62
C GLU A 219 -0.26 3.38 -15.75
N CYS A 220 0.28 3.24 -14.54
CA CYS A 220 -0.12 2.18 -13.62
C CYS A 220 -1.56 2.37 -13.11
N ALA A 221 -2.02 3.61 -12.89
CA ALA A 221 -3.39 3.87 -12.47
C ALA A 221 -4.40 3.50 -13.57
N ASP A 222 -4.12 3.83 -14.83
CA ASP A 222 -4.97 3.45 -15.96
C ASP A 222 -5.05 1.93 -16.11
N ALA A 223 -3.91 1.24 -15.98
CA ALA A 223 -3.83 -0.21 -16.02
C ALA A 223 -4.60 -0.88 -14.86
N ALA A 224 -4.42 -0.40 -13.63
CA ALA A 224 -5.10 -0.93 -12.45
C ALA A 224 -6.63 -0.80 -12.56
N HIS A 225 -7.11 0.41 -12.84
CA HIS A 225 -8.54 0.66 -12.96
C HIS A 225 -9.17 -0.03 -14.18
N GLY A 226 -8.39 -0.25 -15.26
CA GLY A 226 -8.83 -1.02 -16.42
C GLY A 226 -9.22 -2.47 -16.08
N LEU A 227 -8.64 -3.04 -15.02
CA LEU A 227 -8.98 -4.37 -14.49
C LEU A 227 -10.02 -4.35 -13.36
N GLY A 228 -10.53 -3.16 -13.00
CA GLY A 228 -11.33 -2.95 -11.79
C GLY A 228 -10.55 -3.16 -10.49
N GLY A 229 -9.22 -3.05 -10.54
CA GLY A 229 -8.33 -3.04 -9.39
C GLY A 229 -8.10 -1.64 -8.84
#